data_AF-A0A356AX41-F1
#
_entry.id   AF-A0A356AX41-F1
#
_cell.length_a   1.000
_cell.length_b   1.000
_cell.length_c   1.000
_cell.angle_alpha   90.00
_cell.angle_beta   90.00
_cell.angle_gamma   90.00
#
_symmetry.space_group_name_H-M   'P 1'
#
loop_
_entity.id
_entity.type
_entity.pdbx_description
1 polymer ?
#
loop_
_entity_poly.entity_id
_entity_poly.type
_entity_poly.pdbx_seq_one_letter_code
_entity_poly.pdbx_strand_id
1 'polypeptide(L)'
;MLVKKIFGYIFSLLKYIIFGAVVVVIVNYFNQKAAIIVGGILLLGVFGAAHNDYKENVLPKIQISQLKKDYKKAEDEFNGFDDMLRTVQRHS
;
A
#
# COMPACT_ATOMS: atom_id res chain seq x y z
N MET A 1 -5.34 -2.54 -10.72
CA MET A 1 -4.21 -1.69 -10.26
C MET A 1 -4.68 -0.58 -9.32
N LEU A 2 -5.68 0.22 -9.73
CA LEU A 2 -6.35 1.22 -8.89
C LEU A 2 -6.95 0.65 -7.61
N VAL A 3 -7.64 -0.50 -7.69
CA VAL A 3 -8.28 -1.13 -6.52
C VAL A 3 -7.27 -1.43 -5.40
N LYS A 4 -6.09 -2.00 -5.72
CA LYS A 4 -5.05 -2.28 -4.71
C LYS A 4 -4.44 -1.01 -4.10
N LYS A 5 -4.28 0.03 -4.91
CA LYS A 5 -3.80 1.34 -4.47
C LYS A 5 -4.81 1.99 -3.51
N ILE A 6 -6.08 2.00 -3.88
CA ILE A 6 -7.18 2.54 -3.07
C ILE A 6 -7.31 1.75 -1.77
N PHE A 7 -7.31 0.40 -1.82
CA PHE A 7 -7.38 -0.43 -0.61
C PHE A 7 -6.20 -0.18 0.34
N GLY A 8 -4.98 -0.05 -0.18
CA GLY A 8 -3.79 0.24 0.63
C GLY A 8 -3.87 1.60 1.32
N TYR A 9 -4.40 2.61 0.63
CA TYR A 9 -4.61 3.94 1.20
C TYR A 9 -5.73 3.94 2.25
N ILE A 10 -6.87 3.30 1.96
CA ILE A 10 -7.98 3.15 2.92
C ILE A 10 -7.53 2.42 4.18
N PHE A 11 -6.73 1.36 4.06
CA PHE A 11 -6.22 0.62 5.20
C PHE A 11 -5.27 1.47 6.06
N SER A 12 -4.42 2.27 5.42
CA SER A 12 -3.55 3.23 6.12
C SER A 12 -4.38 4.30 6.84
N LEU A 13 -5.39 4.86 6.17
CA LEU A 13 -6.34 5.81 6.78
C LEU A 13 -7.04 5.20 7.99
N LEU A 14 -7.54 3.97 7.87
CA LEU A 14 -8.26 3.28 8.95
C LEU A 14 -7.38 3.14 10.20
N LYS A 15 -6.09 2.80 10.03
CA LYS A 15 -5.13 2.70 11.13
C LYS A 15 -4.99 4.02 11.89
N TYR A 16 -4.87 5.14 11.18
CA TYR A 16 -4.75 6.47 11.79
C TYR A 16 -6.07 6.97 12.39
N ILE A 17 -7.22 6.61 11.81
CA ILE A 17 -8.54 6.91 12.38
C ILE A 17 -8.73 6.17 13.71
N ILE A 18 -8.40 4.88 13.77
CA ILE A 18 -8.50 4.09 15.01
C ILE A 18 -7.57 4.67 16.07
N PHE A 19 -6.31 4.97 15.71
CA PHE A 19 -5.36 5.61 16.62
C PHE A 19 -5.90 6.95 17.15
N GLY A 20 -6.39 7.81 16.26
CA GLY A 20 -6.98 9.10 16.63
C GLY A 20 -8.19 8.93 17.55
N ALA A 21 -9.08 7.98 17.28
CA ALA A 21 -10.23 7.69 18.13
C ALA A 21 -9.82 7.27 19.55
N VAL A 22 -8.80 6.40 19.69
CA VAL A 22 -8.26 6.00 20.99
C VAL A 22 -7.72 7.21 21.76
N VAL A 23 -6.93 8.06 21.10
CA VAL A 23 -6.38 9.28 21.72
C VAL A 23 -7.49 10.23 22.16
N VAL A 24 -8.51 10.45 21.32
CA VAL A 24 -9.65 11.31 21.65
C VAL A 24 -10.44 10.77 22.84
N VAL A 25 -10.68 9.45 22.91
CA VAL A 25 -11.37 8.82 24.05
C VAL A 25 -10.59 9.02 25.35
N ILE A 26 -9.26 8.83 25.31
CA ILE A 26 -8.40 9.05 26.49
C ILE A 26 -8.45 10.51 26.92
N VAL A 27 -8.29 11.46 25.99
CA VAL A 27 -8.34 12.90 26.34
C VAL A 27 -9.71 13.30 26.86
N ASN A 28 -10.80 12.72 26.31
CA ASN A 28 -12.16 12.98 26.77
C ASN A 28 -12.39 12.53 28.22
N TYR A 29 -11.75 11.44 28.64
CA TYR A 29 -11.83 10.96 30.02
C TYR A 29 -11.27 12.00 31.02
N PHE A 30 -10.23 12.75 30.65
CA PHE A 30 -9.61 13.76 31.53
C PHE A 30 -10.19 15.16 31.34
N ASN A 31 -10.47 15.56 30.10
CA ASN A 31 -10.98 16.90 29.78
C ASN A 31 -11.77 16.90 28.46
N GLN A 32 -13.09 16.95 28.57
CA GLN A 32 -14.03 16.92 27.45
C GLN A 32 -13.85 18.09 26.47
N LYS A 33 -13.47 19.29 26.94
CA LYS A 33 -13.24 20.44 26.06
C LYS A 33 -11.95 20.28 25.24
N ALA A 34 -10.91 19.74 25.86
CA ALA A 34 -9.65 19.45 25.18
C ALA A 34 -9.82 18.35 24.11
N ALA A 35 -10.69 17.37 24.35
CA ALA A 35 -10.95 16.29 23.41
C ALA A 35 -11.52 16.78 22.06
N ILE A 36 -12.36 17.81 22.07
CA ILE A 36 -12.91 18.41 20.84
C ILE A 36 -11.78 19.05 20.01
N ILE A 37 -10.89 19.80 20.67
CA ILE A 37 -9.76 20.47 20.00
C ILE A 37 -8.77 19.43 19.46
N VAL A 38 -8.38 18.46 20.28
CA VAL A 38 -7.46 17.38 19.92
C VAL A 38 -8.03 16.51 18.80
N GLY A 39 -9.33 16.20 18.84
CA GLY A 39 -10.02 15.48 17.78
C GLY A 39 -10.04 16.23 16.45
N GLY A 40 -10.29 17.54 16.47
CA GLY A 40 -10.23 18.38 15.27
C GLY A 40 -8.83 18.40 14.64
N ILE A 41 -7.78 18.56 15.44
CA ILE A 41 -6.39 18.54 14.98
C ILE A 41 -6.01 17.17 14.42
N LEU A 42 -6.40 16.09 15.11
CA LEU A 42 -6.14 14.72 14.66
C LEU A 42 -6.81 14.45 13.31
N LEU A 43 -8.07 14.83 13.13
CA LEU A 43 -8.77 14.63 11.85
C LEU A 43 -8.06 15.32 10.68
N LEU A 44 -7.52 16.52 10.90
CA LEU A 44 -6.72 17.23 9.88
C LEU A 44 -5.38 16.55 9.60
N GLY A 45 -4.70 16.05 10.64
CA GLY A 45 -3.40 15.37 10.52
C GLY A 45 -3.49 13.96 9.94
N VAL A 46 -4.59 13.25 10.16
CA VAL A 46 -4.79 11.84 9.76
C VAL A 46 -4.68 11.65 8.26
N PHE A 47 -5.22 12.56 7.44
CA PHE A 47 -5.11 12.47 5.99
C PHE A 47 -3.67 12.65 5.51
N GLY A 48 -2.94 13.61 6.08
CA GLY A 48 -1.53 13.84 5.75
C GLY A 48 -0.65 12.66 6.14
N ALA A 49 -0.84 12.14 7.36
CA ALA A 49 -0.11 10.99 7.87
C ALA A 49 -0.39 9.72 7.05
N ALA A 50 -1.66 9.44 6.74
CA ALA A 50 -2.04 8.29 5.93
C ALA A 50 -1.52 8.39 4.49
N HIS A 51 -1.49 9.59 3.90
CA HIS A 51 -0.92 9.80 2.58
C HIS A 51 0.59 9.56 2.55
N ASN A 52 1.32 10.08 3.54
CA ASN A 52 2.77 9.89 3.60
C ASN A 52 3.12 8.41 3.82
N ASP A 53 2.46 7.75 4.77
CA ASP A 53 2.67 6.32 5.06
C ASP A 53 2.33 5.44 3.84
N TYR A 54 1.23 5.73 3.15
CA TYR A 54 0.87 5.03 1.93
C TYR A 54 1.93 5.20 0.82
N LYS A 55 2.45 6.42 0.63
CA LYS A 55 3.45 6.72 -0.40
C LYS A 55 4.79 6.06 -0.10
N GLU A 56 5.22 6.04 1.16
CA GLU A 56 6.53 5.51 1.55
C GLU A 56 6.52 3.98 1.73
N ASN A 57 5.46 3.41 2.30
CA ASN A 57 5.49 2.00 2.73
C ASN A 57 4.64 1.06 1.87
N VAL A 58 3.54 1.55 1.30
CA VAL A 58 2.56 0.69 0.60
C VAL A 58 2.75 0.74 -0.91
N LEU A 59 2.88 1.94 -1.47
CA LEU A 59 3.06 2.16 -2.90
C LEU A 59 4.28 1.44 -3.50
N PRO A 60 5.50 1.51 -2.92
CA PRO A 60 6.66 0.82 -3.48
C PRO A 60 6.52 -0.71 -3.43
N LYS A 61 5.90 -1.28 -2.39
CA LYS A 61 5.62 -2.73 -2.33
C LYS A 61 4.72 -3.19 -3.46
N ILE A 62 3.70 -2.40 -3.79
CA ILE A 62 2.80 -2.68 -4.91
C ILE A 62 3.57 -2.63 -6.24
N GLN A 63 4.43 -1.63 -6.44
CA GLN A 63 5.23 -1.49 -7.66
C GLN A 63 6.25 -2.61 -7.82
N ILE A 64 6.99 -2.95 -6.77
CA ILE A 64 7.97 -4.05 -6.77
C ILE A 64 7.28 -5.39 -7.05
N SER A 65 6.11 -5.63 -6.45
CA SER A 65 5.34 -6.84 -6.71
C SER A 65 4.89 -6.95 -8.17
N GLN A 66 4.66 -5.83 -8.86
CA GLN A 66 4.33 -5.83 -10.28
C GLN A 66 5.57 -6.05 -11.14
N LEU A 67 6.66 -5.34 -10.85
CA LEU A 67 7.93 -5.51 -11.55
C LEU A 67 8.39 -6.96 -11.52
N LYS A 68 8.25 -7.64 -10.37
CA LYS A 68 8.59 -9.06 -10.22
C LYS A 68 7.70 -9.98 -11.07
N LYS A 69 6.42 -9.63 -11.26
CA LYS A 69 5.52 -10.39 -12.14
C LYS A 69 5.90 -10.22 -13.60
N ASP A 70 6.22 -9.00 -14.01
CA ASP A 70 6.60 -8.69 -15.37
C ASP A 70 7.95 -9.35 -15.72
N TYR A 71 8.91 -9.32 -14.81
CA TYR A 71 10.18 -10.05 -14.93
C TYR A 71 9.97 -11.55 -15.10
N LYS A 72 9.14 -12.16 -14.24
CA LYS A 72 8.87 -13.59 -14.33
C LYS A 72 8.22 -13.96 -15.67
N LYS A 73 7.30 -13.12 -16.15
CA LYS A 73 6.66 -13.34 -17.46
C LYS A 73 7.68 -13.28 -18.59
N ALA A 74 8.59 -12.30 -18.57
CA ALA A 74 9.66 -12.20 -19.56
C ALA A 74 10.63 -13.39 -19.50
N GLU A 75 10.96 -13.88 -18.30
CA GLU A 75 11.77 -15.09 -18.10
C GLU A 75 11.09 -16.34 -18.69
N ASP A 76 9.79 -16.53 -18.42
CA ASP A 76 9.00 -17.63 -18.96
C ASP A 76 8.95 -17.56 -20.51
N GLU A 77 8.77 -16.37 -21.09
CA GLU A 77 8.78 -16.14 -22.54
C GLU A 77 10.15 -16.45 -23.17
N PHE A 78 11.25 -16.02 -22.51
CA PHE A 78 12.61 -16.28 -22.99
C PHE A 78 12.96 -17.77 -22.95
N ASN A 79 12.62 -18.46 -21.87
CA ASN A 79 12.81 -19.90 -21.74
C ASN A 79 12.00 -20.68 -22.80
N GLY A 80 10.76 -20.26 -23.05
CA GLY A 80 9.93 -20.86 -24.11
C GLY A 80 10.53 -20.66 -25.51
N PHE A 81 11.14 -19.50 -25.78
CA PHE A 81 11.83 -19.24 -27.04
C PHE A 81 13.09 -20.11 -27.20
N ASP A 82 13.88 -20.25 -26.14
CA ASP A 82 15.12 -21.04 -26.15
C ASP A 82 14.83 -22.55 -26.34
N ASP A 83 13.78 -23.07 -25.71
CA ASP A 83 13.31 -24.44 -25.93
C ASP A 83 12.82 -24.67 -27.37
N MET A 84 12.17 -23.67 -27.96
CA MET A 84 11.71 -23.75 -29.35
C MET A 84 12.90 -23.75 -30.32
N LEU A 85 13.91 -22.92 -30.11
CA LEU A 85 15.15 -22.92 -30.89
C LEU A 85 15.92 -24.24 -30.79
N ARG A 86 16.03 -24.81 -29.58
CA ARG A 86 16.64 -26.13 -29.36
C ARG A 86 15.89 -27.25 -30.08
N THR A 87 14.56 -27.17 -30.12
CA THR A 87 13.72 -28.15 -30.81
C THR A 87 13.94 -28.08 -32.33
N VAL A 88 14.00 -26.87 -32.89
CA VAL A 88 14.28 -26.64 -34.32
C VAL A 88 15.68 -27.13 -34.69
N GLN A 89 16.70 -26.86 -33.88
CA GLN A 89 18.07 -27.37 -34.11
C GLN A 89 18.19 -28.90 -34.01
N ARG A 90 17.33 -29.57 -33.21
CA ARG A 90 17.32 -31.03 -33.12
C ARG A 90 16.60 -31.72 -34.29
N HIS A 91 15.75 -31.00 -35.01
CA HIS A 91 14.95 -31.53 -36.13
C HIS A 91 15.44 -31.04 -37.51
N SER A 92 16.51 -30.24 -37.55
CA SER A 92 17.25 -29.86 -38.75
C SER A 92 18.55 -30.64 -38.86
#